data_AF-A0A5C8PI33-F1
#
_entry.id   AF-A0A5C8PI33-F1
#
_cell.length_a   1.000
_cell.length_b   1.000
_cell.length_c   1.000
_cell.angle_alpha   90.00
_cell.angle_beta   90.00
_cell.angle_gamma   90.00
#
_symmetry.space_group_name_H-M   'P 1'
#
loop_
_entity.id
_entity.type
_entity.pdbx_description
1 polymer ?
#
loop_
_entity_poly.entity_id
_entity_poly.type
_entity_poly.pdbx_seq_one_letter_code
_entity_poly.pdbx_strand_id
1 'polypeptide(L)'
;MTQENSSLLSKHVLALLRSATGTPYIHRDFSTADELSFLLRECTQKKYSSYPYIYLAMHGGGAEVCVKSFAKTNLMNGTRNLDWIADQLEGRARGKVIIFSACAVMNGHGALLRKFRDKTQAKAIMGYKENVNWLESAQFELALLSGLPSKKRVSESSIRGTLKRLNQTSKKLRGKLQFRVYSELG
;
A
#
# COMPACT_ATOMS: atom_id res chain seq x y z
N MET A 1 -14.82 5.41 -9.61
CA MET A 1 -13.94 6.56 -9.89
C MET A 1 -12.86 6.11 -10.88
N THR A 2 -12.39 6.96 -11.79
CA THR A 2 -11.29 6.61 -12.72
C THR A 2 -9.96 6.51 -11.97
N GLN A 3 -8.93 5.86 -12.56
CA GLN A 3 -7.57 5.79 -11.98
C GLN A 3 -6.96 7.18 -11.75
N GLU A 4 -7.30 8.15 -12.60
CA GLU A 4 -6.84 9.53 -12.54
C GLU A 4 -7.25 10.23 -11.23
N ASN A 5 -8.51 10.10 -10.82
CA ASN A 5 -8.96 10.70 -9.57
C ASN A 5 -8.32 10.03 -8.33
N SER A 6 -7.94 8.75 -8.41
CA SER A 6 -7.26 8.03 -7.31
C SER A 6 -5.82 8.50 -7.16
N SER A 7 -5.12 8.70 -8.28
CA SER A 7 -3.80 9.34 -8.31
C SER A 7 -3.87 10.74 -7.69
N LEU A 8 -4.80 11.59 -8.13
CA LEU A 8 -4.98 12.94 -7.60
C LEU A 8 -5.21 12.91 -6.08
N LEU A 9 -6.12 12.09 -5.58
CA LEU A 9 -6.39 12.00 -4.14
C LEU A 9 -5.13 11.60 -3.34
N SER A 10 -4.40 10.59 -3.80
CA SER A 10 -3.18 10.12 -3.14
C SER A 10 -2.10 11.19 -3.08
N LYS A 11 -1.95 11.98 -4.15
CA LYS A 11 -1.05 13.13 -4.20
C LYS A 11 -1.43 14.20 -3.18
N HIS A 12 -2.72 14.49 -3.02
CA HIS A 12 -3.19 15.47 -2.03
C HIS A 12 -2.95 14.99 -0.59
N VAL A 13 -3.22 13.71 -0.30
CA VAL A 13 -2.93 13.11 1.02
C VAL A 13 -1.44 13.25 1.36
N LEU A 14 -0.54 12.91 0.43
CA LEU A 14 0.90 13.01 0.63
C LEU A 14 1.38 14.47 0.75
N ALA A 15 0.82 15.39 -0.05
CA ALA A 15 1.13 16.81 0.02
C ALA A 15 0.73 17.41 1.38
N LEU A 16 -0.48 17.08 1.86
CA LEU A 16 -0.95 17.50 3.18
C LEU A 16 -0.06 16.91 4.29
N LEU A 17 0.28 15.63 4.22
CA LEU A 17 1.16 14.98 5.17
C LEU A 17 2.54 15.66 5.24
N ARG A 18 3.13 15.99 4.09
CA ARG A 18 4.41 16.71 4.02
C ARG A 18 4.30 18.10 4.64
N SER A 19 3.21 18.83 4.35
CA SER A 19 2.97 20.16 4.92
C SER A 19 2.85 20.10 6.45
N ALA A 20 2.12 19.12 6.98
CA ALA A 20 1.86 18.99 8.41
C ALA A 20 3.04 18.41 9.22
N THR A 21 3.88 17.56 8.62
CA THR A 21 4.89 16.77 9.36
C THR A 21 6.33 16.96 8.88
N GLY A 22 6.54 17.62 7.74
CA GLY A 22 7.84 17.68 7.08
C GLY A 22 8.31 16.34 6.48
N THR A 23 7.51 15.28 6.54
CA THR A 23 7.90 13.95 6.05
C THR A 23 8.11 13.96 4.53
N PRO A 24 9.30 13.61 4.02
CA PRO A 24 9.54 13.55 2.59
C PRO A 24 8.83 12.36 1.96
N TYR A 25 8.34 12.54 0.74
CA TYR A 25 7.75 11.47 -0.07
C TYR A 25 8.25 11.53 -1.52
N ILE A 26 8.10 10.42 -2.22
CA ILE A 26 8.30 10.32 -3.66
C ILE A 26 6.99 9.78 -4.23
N HIS A 27 6.37 10.54 -5.12
CA HIS A 27 5.15 10.15 -5.81
C HIS A 27 5.46 9.84 -7.26
N ARG A 28 4.97 8.70 -7.75
CA ARG A 28 5.11 8.25 -9.14
C ARG A 28 3.78 7.68 -9.60
N ASP A 29 3.31 8.17 -10.73
CA ASP A 29 2.16 7.61 -11.43
C ASP A 29 2.60 6.50 -12.38
N PHE A 30 1.68 5.61 -12.70
CA PHE A 30 1.84 4.58 -13.72
C PHE A 30 0.50 4.37 -14.44
N SER A 31 0.59 4.04 -15.72
CA SER A 31 -0.54 3.76 -16.59
C SER A 31 -0.50 2.34 -17.16
N THR A 32 0.64 1.65 -17.05
CA THR A 32 0.84 0.29 -17.60
C THR A 32 1.41 -0.69 -16.57
N ALA A 33 1.30 -1.98 -16.86
CA ALA A 33 1.89 -3.03 -16.02
C ALA A 33 3.42 -3.00 -16.02
N ASP A 34 4.04 -2.63 -17.15
CA ASP A 34 5.48 -2.55 -17.26
C ASP A 34 6.04 -1.36 -16.47
N GLU A 35 5.36 -0.22 -16.49
CA GLU A 35 5.68 0.92 -15.64
C GLU A 35 5.55 0.56 -14.15
N LEU A 36 4.47 -0.13 -13.76
CA LEU A 36 4.31 -0.59 -12.39
C LEU A 36 5.43 -1.57 -11.99
N SER A 37 5.77 -2.53 -12.84
CA SER A 37 6.87 -3.47 -12.61
C SER A 37 8.19 -2.74 -12.42
N PHE A 38 8.49 -1.78 -13.29
CA PHE A 38 9.67 -0.94 -13.19
C PHE A 38 9.72 -0.19 -11.86
N LEU A 39 8.64 0.49 -11.47
CA LEU A 39 8.56 1.27 -10.23
C LEU A 39 8.68 0.39 -8.97
N LEU A 40 8.07 -0.80 -8.96
CA LEU A 40 8.18 -1.76 -7.87
C LEU A 40 9.64 -2.20 -7.67
N ARG A 41 10.36 -2.50 -8.75
CA ARG A 41 11.78 -2.85 -8.69
C ARG A 41 12.62 -1.65 -8.30
N GLU A 42 12.35 -0.48 -8.87
CA GLU A 42 13.10 0.75 -8.60
C GLU A 42 13.01 1.15 -7.12
N CYS A 43 11.82 1.18 -6.50
CA CYS A 43 11.64 1.68 -5.14
C CYS A 43 12.29 0.81 -4.04
N THR A 44 12.79 -0.38 -4.40
CA THR A 44 13.56 -1.27 -3.51
C THR A 44 15.08 -1.07 -3.59
N GLN A 45 15.57 -0.28 -4.55
CA GLN A 45 17.00 -0.03 -4.72
C GLN A 45 17.62 0.71 -3.53
N LYS A 46 18.94 0.56 -3.34
CA LYS A 46 19.72 1.17 -2.25
C LYS A 46 19.53 2.69 -2.13
N LYS A 47 19.36 3.39 -3.26
CA LYS A 47 19.09 4.84 -3.30
C LYS A 47 17.81 5.25 -2.56
N TYR A 48 16.86 4.32 -2.38
CA TYR A 48 15.63 4.54 -1.60
C TYR A 48 15.65 3.89 -0.22
N SER A 49 16.81 3.48 0.29
CA SER A 49 16.92 2.85 1.62
C SER A 49 16.41 3.72 2.77
N SER A 50 16.35 5.05 2.60
CA SER A 50 15.76 5.98 3.58
C SER A 50 14.24 6.03 3.59
N TYR A 51 13.55 5.39 2.63
CA TYR A 51 12.10 5.38 2.50
C TYR A 51 11.55 4.00 2.89
N PRO A 52 11.17 3.75 4.14
CA PRO A 52 10.78 2.41 4.59
C PRO A 52 9.35 2.01 4.18
N TYR A 53 8.57 2.91 3.60
CA TYR A 53 7.17 2.65 3.20
C TYR A 53 7.04 2.63 1.68
N ILE A 54 6.42 1.59 1.16
CA ILE A 54 5.95 1.51 -0.24
C ILE A 54 4.43 1.68 -0.18
N TYR A 55 3.95 2.84 -0.60
CA TYR A 55 2.52 3.19 -0.59
C TYR A 55 1.93 3.01 -1.99
N LEU A 56 1.05 2.02 -2.14
CA LEU A 56 0.45 1.61 -3.39
C LEU A 56 -1.02 2.08 -3.43
N ALA A 57 -1.24 3.30 -3.94
CA ALA A 57 -2.58 3.84 -4.18
C ALA A 57 -3.05 3.45 -5.58
N MET A 58 -3.98 2.51 -5.66
CA MET A 58 -4.46 1.96 -6.93
C MET A 58 -5.86 1.36 -6.78
N HIS A 59 -6.52 1.07 -7.89
CA HIS A 59 -7.77 0.30 -7.86
C HIS A 59 -7.46 -1.16 -7.52
N GLY A 60 -8.33 -1.78 -6.75
CA GLY A 60 -8.24 -3.20 -6.41
C GLY A 60 -9.62 -3.81 -6.26
N GLY A 61 -9.64 -5.14 -6.21
CA GLY A 61 -10.84 -5.94 -5.99
C GLY A 61 -10.45 -7.40 -5.79
N GLY A 62 -11.04 -8.08 -4.80
CA GLY A 62 -10.91 -9.54 -4.65
C GLY A 62 -9.47 -10.09 -4.54
N ALA A 63 -8.58 -9.47 -3.75
CA ALA A 63 -7.16 -9.81 -3.66
C ALA A 63 -6.32 -9.54 -4.93
N GLU A 64 -6.85 -8.71 -5.82
CA GLU A 64 -6.17 -8.27 -7.03
C GLU A 64 -6.06 -6.74 -7.08
N VAL A 65 -5.10 -6.26 -7.85
CA VAL A 65 -4.95 -4.84 -8.20
C VAL A 65 -5.21 -4.65 -9.69
N CYS A 66 -5.92 -3.59 -10.02
CA CYS A 66 -6.25 -3.27 -11.40
C CYS A 66 -5.13 -2.42 -12.01
N VAL A 67 -4.57 -2.89 -13.12
CA VAL A 67 -3.66 -2.09 -13.95
C VAL A 67 -4.33 -1.89 -15.31
N LYS A 68 -4.35 -0.66 -15.83
CA LYS A 68 -4.83 -0.44 -17.20
C LYS A 68 -3.92 -1.19 -18.18
N SER A 69 -4.55 -1.89 -19.13
CA SER A 69 -3.87 -2.48 -20.28
C SER A 69 -4.41 -1.80 -21.54
N PHE A 70 -3.54 -1.17 -22.33
CA PHE A 70 -3.88 -0.72 -23.67
C PHE A 70 -3.65 -1.87 -24.66
N ALA A 71 -4.50 -2.91 -24.60
CA ALA A 71 -4.57 -3.90 -25.67
C ALA A 71 -5.80 -3.59 -26.54
N LYS A 72 -5.55 -3.41 -27.84
CA LYS A 72 -6.47 -2.90 -28.88
C LYS A 72 -7.58 -3.88 -29.29
N THR A 73 -7.93 -4.81 -28.42
CA THR A 73 -8.93 -5.85 -28.64
C THR A 73 -9.72 -6.00 -27.34
N ASN A 74 -11.04 -6.04 -27.41
CA ASN A 74 -12.01 -6.11 -26.29
C ASN A 74 -11.88 -7.37 -25.40
N LEU A 75 -10.70 -7.64 -24.84
CA LEU A 75 -10.40 -8.72 -23.91
C LEU A 75 -9.55 -8.17 -22.75
N MET A 76 -10.28 -7.85 -21.68
CA MET A 76 -9.84 -7.62 -20.29
C MET A 76 -8.90 -6.42 -20.00
N ASN A 77 -9.42 -5.50 -19.19
CA ASN A 77 -8.62 -4.66 -18.30
C ASN A 77 -7.63 -5.56 -17.54
N GLY A 78 -6.32 -5.26 -17.60
CA GLY A 78 -5.28 -6.15 -17.09
C GLY A 78 -5.22 -6.17 -15.58
N THR A 79 -6.04 -6.98 -14.92
CA THR A 79 -5.91 -7.22 -13.49
C THR A 79 -4.60 -7.97 -13.20
N ARG A 80 -3.94 -7.62 -12.09
CA ARG A 80 -2.75 -8.32 -11.57
C ARG A 80 -3.07 -8.78 -10.15
N ASN A 81 -2.88 -10.06 -9.89
CA ASN A 81 -3.05 -10.59 -8.54
C ASN A 81 -1.86 -10.21 -7.65
N LEU A 82 -2.00 -10.45 -6.34
CA LEU A 82 -0.92 -10.24 -5.38
C LEU A 82 0.35 -11.03 -5.71
N ASP A 83 0.23 -12.25 -6.26
CA ASP A 83 1.41 -13.06 -6.63
C ASP A 83 2.26 -12.35 -7.70
N TRP A 84 1.65 -11.74 -8.72
CA TRP A 84 2.39 -10.98 -9.73
C TRP A 84 3.19 -9.81 -9.14
N ILE A 85 2.61 -9.08 -8.18
CA ILE A 85 3.32 -8.00 -7.46
C ILE A 85 4.46 -8.61 -6.64
N ALA A 86 4.23 -9.75 -5.98
CA ALA A 86 5.23 -10.43 -5.18
C ALA A 86 6.45 -10.84 -6.03
N ASP A 87 6.22 -11.31 -7.25
CA ASP A 87 7.29 -11.66 -8.21
C ASP A 87 8.18 -10.45 -8.53
N GLN A 88 7.60 -9.26 -8.67
CA GLN A 88 8.38 -8.05 -8.95
C GLN A 88 9.27 -7.66 -7.75
N LEU A 89 8.79 -7.94 -6.54
CA LEU A 89 9.42 -7.57 -5.28
C LEU A 89 10.20 -8.72 -4.61
N GLU A 90 10.33 -9.87 -5.27
CA GLU A 90 10.88 -11.10 -4.68
C GLU A 90 12.27 -10.86 -4.06
N GLY A 91 12.38 -11.07 -2.74
CA GLY A 91 13.61 -10.84 -1.96
C GLY A 91 14.07 -9.39 -1.83
N ARG A 92 13.32 -8.40 -2.35
CA ARG A 92 13.76 -7.01 -2.48
C ARG A 92 13.12 -6.05 -1.49
N ALA A 93 12.00 -6.41 -0.86
CA ALA A 93 11.28 -5.53 0.07
C ALA A 93 11.79 -5.61 1.52
N ARG A 94 13.00 -6.15 1.75
CA ARG A 94 13.59 -6.26 3.10
C ARG A 94 13.66 -4.90 3.79
N GLY A 95 13.10 -4.85 5.00
CA GLY A 95 13.05 -3.62 5.79
C GLY A 95 11.97 -2.63 5.37
N LYS A 96 11.18 -2.94 4.33
CA LYS A 96 10.05 -2.12 3.87
C LYS A 96 8.74 -2.61 4.49
N VAL A 97 7.81 -1.66 4.62
CA VAL A 97 6.39 -1.91 4.88
C VAL A 97 5.63 -1.55 3.62
N ILE A 98 4.81 -2.47 3.12
CA ILE A 98 3.99 -2.23 1.92
C ILE A 98 2.57 -1.89 2.37
N ILE A 99 2.03 -0.78 1.92
CA ILE A 99 0.69 -0.29 2.27
C ILE A 99 -0.14 -0.22 0.99
N PHE A 100 -1.14 -1.09 0.90
CA PHE A 100 -2.11 -1.11 -0.18
C PHE A 100 -3.26 -0.14 0.15
N SER A 101 -3.23 1.04 -0.48
CA SER A 101 -4.40 1.91 -0.59
C SER A 101 -5.20 1.46 -1.82
N ALA A 102 -5.79 0.28 -1.69
CA ALA A 102 -6.55 -0.39 -2.73
C ALA A 102 -7.64 -1.25 -2.10
N CYS A 103 -8.82 -1.25 -2.72
CA CYS A 103 -9.98 -1.99 -2.24
C CYS A 103 -9.72 -3.51 -2.22
N ALA A 104 -10.16 -4.17 -1.15
CA ALA A 104 -10.22 -5.62 -1.01
C ALA A 104 -8.94 -6.43 -1.31
N VAL A 105 -7.76 -5.79 -1.37
CA VAL A 105 -6.47 -6.49 -1.56
C VAL A 105 -6.19 -7.44 -0.40
N MET A 106 -6.62 -7.07 0.81
CA MET A 106 -6.46 -7.90 2.01
C MET A 106 -7.59 -8.92 2.21
N ASN A 107 -8.47 -9.12 1.21
CA ASN A 107 -9.50 -10.16 1.24
C ASN A 107 -8.99 -11.56 0.87
N GLY A 108 -7.72 -11.67 0.50
CA GLY A 108 -7.07 -12.97 0.31
C GLY A 108 -7.05 -13.78 1.60
N HIS A 109 -7.05 -15.12 1.46
CA HIS A 109 -6.81 -16.01 2.59
C HIS A 109 -5.49 -15.63 3.27
N GLY A 110 -5.43 -15.63 4.61
CA GLY A 110 -4.20 -15.35 5.36
C GLY A 110 -2.94 -16.11 4.89
N ALA A 111 -3.08 -17.30 4.28
CA ALA A 111 -1.97 -18.01 3.65
C ALA A 111 -1.38 -17.26 2.44
N LEU A 112 -2.23 -16.68 1.58
CA LEU A 112 -1.80 -15.86 0.44
C LEU A 112 -1.05 -14.61 0.90
N LEU A 113 -1.57 -13.94 1.93
CA LEU A 113 -0.97 -12.72 2.48
C LEU A 113 0.38 -13.00 3.16
N ARG A 114 0.50 -14.14 3.85
CA ARG A 114 1.79 -14.61 4.38
C ARG A 114 2.77 -14.95 3.26
N LYS A 115 2.34 -15.72 2.25
CA LYS A 115 3.15 -16.06 1.07
C LYS A 115 3.67 -14.79 0.39
N PHE A 116 2.83 -13.78 0.19
CA PHE A 116 3.23 -12.48 -0.36
C PHE A 116 4.32 -11.82 0.49
N ARG A 117 4.10 -11.70 1.80
CA ARG A 117 5.08 -11.10 2.72
C ARG A 117 6.41 -11.85 2.66
N ASP A 118 6.36 -13.17 2.71
CA ASP A 118 7.56 -14.03 2.75
C ASP A 118 8.34 -13.97 1.45
N LYS A 119 7.64 -14.03 0.31
CA LYS A 119 8.26 -13.92 -1.01
C LYS A 119 8.94 -12.55 -1.19
N THR A 120 8.28 -11.47 -0.77
CA THR A 120 8.83 -10.12 -0.89
C THR A 120 9.88 -9.78 0.18
N GLN A 121 9.91 -10.52 1.29
CA GLN A 121 10.66 -10.22 2.51
C GLN A 121 10.27 -8.88 3.17
N ALA A 122 9.04 -8.40 2.94
CA ALA A 122 8.54 -7.20 3.57
C ALA A 122 8.35 -7.41 5.09
N LYS A 123 8.66 -6.38 5.89
CA LYS A 123 8.44 -6.40 7.35
C LYS A 123 6.96 -6.55 7.71
N ALA A 124 6.12 -5.88 6.94
CA ALA A 124 4.68 -5.94 7.08
C ALA A 124 4.01 -5.54 5.77
N ILE A 125 2.81 -6.07 5.58
CA ILE A 125 1.86 -5.60 4.58
C ILE A 125 0.60 -5.09 5.27
N MET A 126 0.05 -4.01 4.76
CA MET A 126 -1.13 -3.37 5.32
C MET A 126 -2.11 -3.01 4.21
N GLY A 127 -3.41 -2.99 4.51
CA GLY A 127 -4.42 -2.58 3.53
C GLY A 127 -5.83 -2.92 3.96
N TYR A 128 -6.77 -2.80 3.02
CA TYR A 128 -8.20 -2.99 3.26
C TYR A 128 -8.69 -4.37 2.83
N LYS A 129 -9.53 -4.97 3.66
CA LYS A 129 -10.22 -6.23 3.33
C LYS A 129 -11.49 -6.00 2.51
N GLU A 130 -12.12 -4.84 2.68
CA GLU A 130 -13.39 -4.50 2.01
C GLU A 130 -13.19 -3.47 0.91
N ASN A 131 -14.25 -3.25 0.14
CA ASN A 131 -14.38 -2.04 -0.67
C ASN A 131 -14.51 -0.83 0.25
N VAL A 132 -13.73 0.20 -0.02
CA VAL A 132 -13.66 1.39 0.84
C VAL A 132 -14.22 2.62 0.14
N ASN A 133 -14.95 3.45 0.87
CA ASN A 133 -15.24 4.80 0.43
C ASN A 133 -13.92 5.60 0.43
N TRP A 134 -13.64 6.29 -0.67
CA TRP A 134 -12.37 6.96 -0.90
C TRP A 134 -12.09 8.11 0.09
N LEU A 135 -13.12 8.83 0.55
CA LEU A 135 -12.95 9.91 1.51
C LEU A 135 -12.62 9.35 2.89
N GLU A 136 -13.29 8.25 3.24
CA GLU A 136 -13.05 7.51 4.48
C GLU A 136 -11.67 6.85 4.50
N SER A 137 -11.22 6.28 3.37
CA SER A 137 -9.88 5.73 3.23
C SER A 137 -8.81 6.83 3.31
N ALA A 138 -9.01 7.97 2.65
CA ALA A 138 -8.10 9.10 2.72
C ALA A 138 -7.97 9.68 4.13
N GLN A 139 -9.09 9.84 4.85
CA GLN A 139 -9.08 10.24 6.26
C GLN A 139 -8.28 9.25 7.12
N PHE A 140 -8.50 7.95 6.91
CA PHE A 140 -7.79 6.91 7.64
C PHE A 140 -6.29 6.87 7.29
N GLU A 141 -5.94 7.02 6.02
CA GLU A 141 -4.56 7.05 5.52
C GLU A 141 -3.79 8.25 6.07
N LEU A 142 -4.41 9.44 6.16
CA LEU A 142 -3.80 10.58 6.81
C LEU A 142 -3.43 10.29 8.26
N ALA A 143 -4.36 9.69 9.04
CA ALA A 143 -4.10 9.31 10.42
C ALA A 143 -3.00 8.22 10.50
N LEU A 144 -3.03 7.24 9.60
CA LEU A 144 -2.06 6.14 9.57
C LEU A 144 -0.66 6.65 9.25
N LEU A 145 -0.51 7.35 8.12
CA LEU A 145 0.78 7.80 7.61
C LEU A 145 1.41 8.86 8.52
N SER A 146 0.63 9.75 9.13
CA SER A 146 1.14 10.71 10.13
C SER A 146 1.60 10.05 11.42
N GLY A 147 1.00 8.92 11.79
CA GLY A 147 1.38 8.17 12.98
C GLY A 147 2.56 7.23 12.78
N LEU A 148 2.96 6.95 11.53
CA LEU A 148 4.07 6.06 11.19
C LEU A 148 5.43 6.75 11.38
N PRO A 149 6.43 6.08 11.95
CA PRO A 149 7.74 6.68 12.17
C PRO A 149 8.45 6.97 10.85
N SER A 150 8.99 8.17 10.67
CA SER A 150 9.78 8.60 9.51
C SER A 150 11.24 8.09 9.52
N LYS A 151 11.60 7.22 10.46
CA LYS A 151 12.96 6.69 10.62
C LYS A 151 13.31 5.69 9.52
N LYS A 152 14.58 5.66 9.07
CA LYS A 152 15.09 4.70 8.05
C LYS A 152 14.81 3.24 8.38
N ARG A 153 14.73 2.89 9.67
CA ARG A 153 14.42 1.55 10.15
C ARG A 153 13.12 1.57 10.94
N VAL A 154 12.15 0.82 10.44
CA VAL A 154 10.87 0.63 11.12
C VAL A 154 10.98 -0.63 11.98
N SER A 155 10.69 -0.47 13.27
CA SER A 155 10.58 -1.60 14.20
C SER A 155 9.12 -2.02 14.31
N GLU A 156 8.89 -3.27 14.65
CA GLU A 156 7.54 -3.75 14.85
C GLU A 156 6.84 -3.06 16.03
N SER A 157 7.56 -2.82 17.14
CA SER A 157 7.02 -2.09 18.28
C SER A 157 6.50 -0.70 17.88
N SER A 158 7.20 -0.03 16.96
CA SER A 158 6.74 1.26 16.42
C SER A 158 5.47 1.13 15.58
N ILE A 159 5.33 0.09 14.74
CA ILE A 159 4.08 -0.20 14.00
C ILE A 159 2.94 -0.47 14.98
N ARG A 160 3.16 -1.33 15.99
CA ARG A 160 2.15 -1.65 17.02
C ARG A 160 1.72 -0.41 17.80
N GLY A 161 2.66 0.46 18.16
CA GLY A 161 2.39 1.74 18.80
C GLY A 161 1.50 2.64 17.95
N THR A 162 1.78 2.75 16.65
CA THR A 162 0.94 3.49 15.70
C THR A 162 -0.47 2.89 15.61
N LEU A 163 -0.60 1.57 15.47
CA LEU A 163 -1.89 0.89 15.42
C LEU A 163 -2.70 1.04 16.72
N LYS A 164 -2.03 1.06 17.87
CA LYS A 164 -2.68 1.31 19.17
C LYS A 164 -3.27 2.72 19.23
N ARG A 165 -2.51 3.74 18.80
CA ARG A 165 -3.00 5.13 18.72
C ARG A 165 -4.15 5.27 17.73
N LEU A 166 -4.04 4.66 16.55
CA LEU A 166 -5.13 4.63 15.56
C LEU A 166 -6.40 3.98 16.09
N ASN A 167 -6.27 2.94 16.91
CA ASN A 167 -7.42 2.32 17.57
C ASN A 167 -8.04 3.21 18.65
N GLN A 168 -7.34 4.22 19.17
CA GLN A 168 -7.91 5.17 20.13
C GLN A 168 -8.66 6.29 19.39
N THR A 169 -8.13 6.77 18.27
CA THR A 169 -8.69 7.94 17.54
C THR A 169 -9.66 7.57 16.42
N SER A 170 -9.52 6.37 15.84
CA SER A 170 -10.13 6.00 14.56
C SER A 170 -10.67 4.56 14.55
N LYS A 171 -11.01 3.99 15.73
CA LYS A 171 -11.50 2.60 15.88
C LYS A 171 -12.67 2.26 14.94
N LYS A 172 -13.68 3.12 14.92
CA LYS A 172 -14.89 2.94 14.11
C LYS A 172 -14.54 2.90 12.62
N LEU A 173 -13.71 3.85 12.17
CA LEU A 173 -13.26 3.94 10.79
C LEU A 173 -12.41 2.73 10.40
N ARG A 174 -11.44 2.32 11.23
CA ARG A 174 -10.63 1.12 11.01
C ARG A 174 -11.48 -0.14 10.88
N GLY A 175 -12.49 -0.29 11.76
CA GLY A 175 -13.43 -1.41 11.74
C GLY A 175 -14.28 -1.41 10.48
N LYS A 176 -14.82 -0.25 10.09
CA LYS A 176 -15.60 -0.09 8.86
C LYS A 176 -14.79 -0.44 7.61
N LEU A 177 -13.55 0.04 7.52
CA LEU A 177 -12.65 -0.23 6.40
C LEU A 177 -12.02 -1.64 6.45
N GLN A 178 -12.26 -2.38 7.54
CA GLN A 178 -11.65 -3.67 7.84
C GLN A 178 -10.12 -3.66 7.61
N PHE A 179 -9.44 -2.58 8.01
CA PHE A 179 -8.01 -2.43 7.77
C PHE A 179 -7.20 -3.50 8.53
N ARG A 180 -6.33 -4.21 7.82
CA ARG A 180 -5.52 -5.32 8.32
C ARG A 180 -4.04 -5.02 8.18
N VAL A 181 -3.27 -5.64 9.08
CA VAL A 181 -1.82 -5.67 9.05
C VAL A 181 -1.41 -7.12 9.16
N TYR A 182 -0.53 -7.57 8.28
CA TYR A 182 0.15 -8.85 8.37
C TYR A 182 1.64 -8.57 8.52
N SER A 183 2.22 -9.03 9.62
CA SER A 183 3.62 -8.81 10.00
C SER A 183 4.29 -10.13 10.38
N GLU A 184 5.59 -10.10 10.66
CA GLU A 184 6.35 -11.28 11.08
C GLU A 184 5.79 -11.98 12.34
N LEU A 185 5.02 -11.30 13.21
CA LEU A 185 4.44 -11.89 14.43
C LEU A 185 3.05 -12.54 14.32
N GLY A 186 2.55 -12.80 13.11
CA GLY A 186 1.23 -13.43 12.92
C GLY A 186 0.09 -12.43 12.72
#